data_AF-A0A2H1KRJ3-F1
#
_entry.id   AF-A0A2H1KRJ3-F1
#
_cell.length_a   1.000
_cell.length_b   1.000
_cell.length_c   1.000
_cell.angle_alpha   90.00
_cell.angle_beta   90.00
_cell.angle_gamma   90.00
#
_symmetry.space_group_name_H-M   'P 1'
#
loop_
_entity.id
_entity.type
_entity.pdbx_description
1 polymer ?
#
loop_
_entity_poly.entity_id
_entity_poly.type
_entity_poly.pdbx_seq_one_letter_code
_entity_poly.pdbx_strand_id
1 'polypeptide(L)'
;MAEGQRIREYVERFAPSRAAAIQNPTEHYSAMFAELVSRRSQVIADLEPEGVQPSAEERANPLLLIGKSRANRRQAEEIAWQEVVLDRYPPEVDESGSPLDD
;
A
#
# COMPACT_ATOMS: atom_id res chain seq x y z
N MET A 1 -8.44 5.26 10.20
CA MET A 1 -9.50 4.24 10.24
C MET A 1 -10.00 3.82 8.85
N ALA A 2 -9.94 4.67 7.80
CA ALA A 2 -10.38 4.30 6.44
C ALA A 2 -9.50 3.23 5.75
N GLU A 3 -8.18 3.27 5.91
CA GLU A 3 -7.25 2.34 5.22
C GLU A 3 -7.29 0.91 5.77
N GLY A 4 -7.46 0.70 7.09
CA GLY A 4 -7.63 -0.65 7.66
C GLY A 4 -8.92 -1.34 7.21
N GLN A 5 -9.98 -0.56 6.97
CA GLN A 5 -11.21 -1.06 6.38
C GLN A 5 -11.01 -1.48 4.92
N ARG A 6 -10.21 -0.74 4.15
CA ARG A 6 -9.86 -1.09 2.76
C ARG A 6 -9.10 -2.42 2.65
N ILE A 7 -8.18 -2.71 3.57
CA ILE A 7 -7.47 -4.01 3.62
C ILE A 7 -8.49 -5.13 3.80
N ARG A 8 -9.38 -4.99 4.79
CA ARG A 8 -10.42 -5.97 5.08
C ARG A 8 -11.34 -6.21 3.87
N GLU A 9 -11.86 -5.13 3.27
CA GLU A 9 -12.74 -5.21 2.10
C GLU A 9 -12.06 -5.91 0.92
N TYR A 10 -10.76 -5.62 0.69
CA TYR A 10 -9.99 -6.32 -0.33
C TYR A 10 -9.89 -7.82 -0.03
N VAL A 11 -9.43 -8.19 1.18
CA VAL A 11 -9.19 -9.59 1.54
C VAL A 11 -10.48 -10.41 1.52
N GLU A 12 -11.58 -9.88 2.07
CA GLU A 12 -12.87 -10.55 2.07
C GLU A 12 -13.47 -10.71 0.67
N ARG A 13 -13.20 -9.76 -0.23
CA ARG A 13 -13.73 -9.81 -1.60
C ARG A 13 -12.89 -10.66 -2.54
N PHE A 14 -11.57 -10.53 -2.49
CA PHE A 14 -10.66 -11.09 -3.49
C PHE A 14 -9.88 -12.31 -3.02
N ALA A 15 -9.72 -12.51 -1.70
CA ALA A 15 -9.04 -13.68 -1.14
C ALA A 15 -9.91 -14.38 -0.07
N PRO A 16 -11.15 -14.80 -0.43
CA PRO A 16 -12.13 -15.30 0.53
C PRO A 16 -11.66 -16.51 1.32
N SER A 17 -10.85 -17.41 0.75
CA SER A 17 -10.34 -18.58 1.46
C SER A 17 -9.39 -18.17 2.60
N ARG A 18 -8.52 -17.20 2.34
CA ARG A 18 -7.59 -16.62 3.33
C ARG A 18 -8.34 -15.82 4.37
N ALA A 19 -9.36 -15.05 3.97
CA ALA A 19 -10.21 -14.30 4.88
C ALA A 19 -10.88 -15.20 5.92
N ALA A 20 -11.43 -16.34 5.46
CA ALA A 20 -12.11 -17.30 6.32
C ALA A 20 -11.20 -17.97 7.36
N ALA A 21 -9.88 -18.01 7.11
CA ALA A 21 -8.90 -18.56 8.03
C ALA A 21 -8.52 -17.60 9.18
N ILE A 22 -8.93 -16.33 9.13
CA ILE A 22 -8.56 -15.32 10.13
C ILE A 22 -9.45 -15.47 11.37
N GLN A 23 -8.85 -15.86 12.50
CA GLN A 23 -9.58 -16.11 13.75
C GLN A 23 -10.01 -14.83 14.49
N ASN A 24 -9.20 -13.76 14.43
CA ASN A 24 -9.52 -12.47 15.04
C ASN A 24 -9.39 -11.32 14.02
N PRO A 25 -10.40 -11.13 13.13
CA PRO A 25 -10.30 -10.18 12.02
C PRO A 25 -9.96 -8.76 12.44
N THR A 26 -10.56 -8.27 13.54
CA THR A 26 -10.34 -6.89 14.00
C THR A 26 -8.89 -6.66 14.40
N GLU A 27 -8.31 -7.55 15.19
CA GLU A 27 -6.91 -7.44 15.61
C GLU A 27 -5.97 -7.61 14.41
N HIS A 28 -6.23 -8.62 13.58
CA HIS A 28 -5.43 -8.92 12.40
C HIS A 28 -5.34 -7.76 11.41
N TYR A 29 -6.48 -7.21 10.98
CA TYR A 29 -6.50 -6.08 10.05
C TYR A 29 -5.98 -4.79 10.68
N SER A 30 -6.12 -4.62 12.00
CA SER A 30 -5.52 -3.47 12.70
C SER A 30 -3.99 -3.56 12.71
N ALA A 31 -3.44 -4.75 12.94
CA ALA A 31 -2.00 -5.00 12.86
C ALA A 31 -1.48 -4.80 11.43
N MET A 32 -2.16 -5.35 10.43
CA MET A 32 -1.81 -5.15 9.02
C MET A 32 -1.84 -3.67 8.61
N PHE A 33 -2.81 -2.91 9.12
CA PHE A 33 -2.88 -1.48 8.85
C PHE A 33 -1.67 -0.73 9.44
N ALA A 34 -1.30 -1.04 10.68
CA ALA A 34 -0.10 -0.46 11.30
C ALA A 34 1.17 -0.80 10.49
N GLU A 35 1.27 -2.03 10.01
CA GLU A 35 2.37 -2.48 9.15
C GLU A 35 2.39 -1.73 7.80
N LEU A 36 1.24 -1.59 7.13
CA LEU A 36 1.11 -0.84 5.89
C LEU A 36 1.60 0.61 6.05
N VAL A 37 1.19 1.27 7.14
CA VAL A 37 1.61 2.65 7.44
C VAL A 37 3.12 2.70 7.67
N SER A 38 3.66 1.79 8.48
CA SER A 38 5.09 1.71 8.77
C SER A 38 5.91 1.48 7.50
N ARG A 39 5.47 0.56 6.65
CA ARG A 39 6.16 0.23 5.40
C ARG A 39 6.11 1.39 4.41
N ARG A 40 4.94 2.02 4.23
CA ARG A 40 4.81 3.23 3.40
C ARG A 40 5.77 4.33 3.85
N SER A 41 5.86 4.59 5.16
CA SER A 41 6.79 5.58 5.70
C SER A 41 8.26 5.23 5.41
N GLN A 42 8.62 3.96 5.48
CA GLN A 42 9.98 3.52 5.13
C GLN A 42 10.29 3.72 3.65
N VAL A 43 9.38 3.33 2.76
CA VAL A 43 9.56 3.52 1.31
C VAL A 43 9.64 5.01 0.95
N ILE A 44 8.86 5.88 1.62
CA ILE A 44 9.01 7.34 1.46
C ILE A 44 10.40 7.80 1.86
N ALA A 45 10.92 7.34 3.00
CA ALA A 45 12.28 7.71 3.44
C ALA A 45 13.36 7.23 2.46
N ASP A 46 13.16 6.06 1.84
CA ASP A 46 14.07 5.53 0.82
C ASP A 46 13.99 6.35 -0.50
N LEU A 47 12.80 6.80 -0.90
CA LEU A 47 12.56 7.59 -2.12
C LEU A 47 12.86 9.09 -1.96
N GLU A 48 12.77 9.61 -0.73
CA GLU A 48 13.03 11.00 -0.35
C GLU A 48 14.01 11.04 0.84
N PRO A 49 15.29 10.69 0.64
CA PRO A 49 16.24 10.64 1.73
C PRO A 49 16.49 12.04 2.30
N GLU A 50 16.45 12.15 3.63
CA GLU A 50 16.77 13.41 4.31
C GLU A 50 18.20 13.85 3.96
N GLY A 51 18.35 15.13 3.60
CA GLY A 51 19.65 15.72 3.26
C GLY A 51 20.02 15.68 1.78
N VAL A 52 19.22 15.05 0.91
CA VAL A 52 19.40 15.18 -0.55
C VAL A 52 18.97 16.59 -0.97
N GLN A 53 19.93 17.38 -1.47
CA GLN A 53 19.61 18.71 -1.98
C GLN A 53 18.86 18.62 -3.32
N PRO A 54 17.83 19.44 -3.52
CA PRO A 54 17.17 19.53 -4.82
C PRO A 54 18.15 19.98 -5.91
N SER A 55 17.99 19.40 -7.10
CA SER A 55 18.78 19.75 -8.27
C SER A 55 18.61 21.23 -8.63
N ALA A 56 19.52 21.77 -9.46
CA ALA A 56 19.40 23.16 -9.91
C ALA A 56 18.07 23.42 -10.65
N GLU A 57 17.59 22.43 -11.39
CA GLU A 57 16.31 22.47 -12.10
C GLU A 57 15.12 22.43 -11.13
N GLU A 58 15.17 21.57 -10.10
CA GLU A 58 14.13 21.49 -9.07
C GLU A 58 14.06 22.76 -8.22
N ARG A 59 15.20 23.41 -7.97
CA ARG A 59 15.25 24.72 -7.28
C ARG A 59 14.69 25.84 -8.14
N ALA A 60 14.93 25.80 -9.45
CA ALA A 60 14.40 26.79 -10.38
C ALA A 60 12.88 26.63 -10.60
N ASN A 61 12.33 25.42 -10.38
CA ASN A 61 10.92 25.14 -10.58
C ASN A 61 10.30 24.39 -9.37
N PRO A 62 9.70 25.10 -8.40
CA PRO A 62 9.12 24.48 -7.22
C PRO A 62 7.94 23.55 -7.53
N LEU A 63 7.27 23.69 -8.68
CA LEU A 63 6.21 22.76 -9.09
C LEU A 63 6.77 21.37 -9.43
N LEU A 64 7.99 21.29 -9.96
CA LEU A 64 8.65 19.99 -10.22
C LEU A 64 8.93 19.26 -8.91
N LEU A 65 9.42 19.97 -7.89
CA LEU A 65 9.68 19.39 -6.57
C LEU A 65 8.39 18.84 -5.94
N ILE A 66 7.30 19.60 -6.00
CA ILE A 66 5.99 19.16 -5.50
C ILE A 66 5.47 17.96 -6.31
N GLY A 67 5.61 17.99 -7.63
CA GLY A 67 5.23 16.90 -8.52
C GLY A 67 5.96 15.60 -8.20
N LYS A 68 7.29 15.68 -8.03
CA LYS A 68 8.14 14.56 -7.65
C LYS A 68 7.74 13.98 -6.29
N SER A 69 7.54 14.82 -5.28
CA SER A 69 7.15 14.32 -3.96
C SER A 69 5.77 13.62 -3.99
N ARG A 70 4.82 14.16 -4.74
CA ARG A 70 3.53 13.48 -4.95
C ARG A 70 3.67 12.15 -5.68
N ALA A 71 4.57 12.07 -6.66
CA ALA A 71 4.85 10.81 -7.36
C ALA A 71 5.47 9.78 -6.40
N ASN A 72 6.48 10.17 -5.62
CA ASN A 72 7.12 9.30 -4.63
C ASN A 72 6.13 8.78 -3.59
N ARG A 73 5.22 9.62 -3.08
CA ARG A 73 4.18 9.19 -2.14
C ARG A 73 3.23 8.16 -2.74
N ARG A 74 2.78 8.35 -4.00
CA ARG A 74 1.94 7.37 -4.70
C ARG A 74 2.69 6.05 -4.90
N GLN A 75 3.95 6.12 -5.33
CA GLN A 75 4.78 4.94 -5.49
C GLN A 75 4.98 4.19 -4.15
N ALA A 76 5.17 4.92 -3.05
CA ALA A 76 5.28 4.32 -1.71
C ALA A 76 3.98 3.66 -1.26
N GLU A 77 2.83 4.25 -1.56
CA GLU A 77 1.51 3.65 -1.32
C GLU A 77 1.33 2.34 -2.10
N GLU A 78 1.69 2.34 -3.39
CA GLU A 78 1.60 1.16 -4.26
C GLU A 78 2.53 0.03 -3.78
N ILE A 79 3.80 0.33 -3.50
CA ILE A 79 4.77 -0.65 -3.01
C ILE A 79 4.32 -1.24 -1.66
N ALA A 80 3.94 -0.40 -0.70
CA ALA A 80 3.50 -0.87 0.61
C ALA A 80 2.23 -1.73 0.50
N TRP A 81 1.30 -1.36 -0.38
CA TRP A 81 0.09 -2.15 -0.63
C TRP A 81 0.41 -3.51 -1.25
N GLN A 82 1.30 -3.55 -2.25
CA GLN A 82 1.75 -4.79 -2.86
C GLN A 82 2.34 -5.74 -1.81
N GLU A 83 3.32 -5.28 -1.05
CA GLU A 83 4.08 -6.13 -0.12
C GLU A 83 3.27 -6.57 1.11
N VAL A 84 2.41 -5.69 1.65
CA VAL A 84 1.67 -5.98 2.89
C VAL A 84 0.34 -6.67 2.61
N VAL A 85 -0.31 -6.37 1.48
CA VAL A 85 -1.65 -6.88 1.17
C VAL A 85 -1.61 -7.90 0.05
N LEU A 86 -1.19 -7.51 -1.16
CA LEU A 86 -1.33 -8.37 -2.34
C LEU A 86 -0.44 -9.62 -2.29
N ASP A 87 0.79 -9.51 -1.78
CA ASP A 87 1.70 -10.65 -1.68
C ASP A 87 1.24 -11.68 -0.63
N ARG A 88 0.51 -11.24 0.40
CA ARG A 88 -0.02 -12.11 1.46
C ARG A 88 -1.41 -12.66 1.14
N TYR A 89 -2.19 -11.88 0.40
CA TYR A 89 -3.55 -12.17 -0.01
C TYR A 89 -3.65 -12.00 -1.52
N PRO A 90 -2.99 -12.88 -2.30
CA PRO A 90 -3.15 -12.85 -3.75
C PRO A 90 -4.63 -13.06 -4.08
N PRO A 91 -5.15 -12.38 -5.12
CA PRO A 91 -6.53 -12.55 -5.51
C PRO A 91 -6.76 -14.01 -5.95
N GLU A 92 -7.84 -14.59 -5.45
CA GLU A 92 -8.36 -15.93 -5.78
C GLU A 92 -9.53 -15.81 -6.76
N VAL A 93 -10.20 -14.65 -6.76
CA VAL A 93 -11.37 -14.36 -7.58
C VAL A 93 -11.21 -13.02 -8.29
N ASP A 94 -11.91 -12.87 -9.42
CA ASP A 94 -11.99 -11.63 -10.18
C ASP A 94 -12.96 -10.61 -9.53
N GLU A 95 -13.18 -9.47 -10.21
CA GLU A 95 -14.08 -8.42 -9.72
C GLU A 95 -15.54 -8.86 -9.59
N SER A 96 -15.95 -9.91 -10.32
CA SER A 96 -17.28 -10.51 -10.30
C SER A 96 -17.44 -11.61 -9.23
N GLY A 97 -16.33 -12.01 -8.60
CA GLY A 97 -16.30 -13.13 -7.65
C GLY A 97 -16.15 -14.50 -8.34
N SER A 98 -15.85 -14.52 -9.63
CA SER A 98 -15.53 -15.76 -10.35
C SER A 98 -14.09 -16.16 -10.02
N PRO A 99 -13.79 -17.45 -9.77
CA PRO A 99 -12.42 -17.91 -9.57
C PRO A 99 -11.51 -17.44 -10.71
N LEU A 100 -10.30 -16.97 -10.38
CA LEU A 100 -9.29 -16.72 -11.39
C LEU A 100 -8.83 -18.09 -11.94
N ASP A 101 -8.99 -18.31 -13.24
CA ASP A 101 -8.48 -19.51 -13.89
C ASP A 101 -6.94 -19.54 -13.77
N ASP A 102 -6.40 -20.68 -13.29
CA ASP A 102 -4.94 -20.95 -13.13
C ASP A 102 -4.16 -20.92 -14.47
#